data_AF-A0A1A9ZUZ9-F1
#
_entry.id   AF-A0A1A9ZUZ9-F1
#
_cell.length_a   1.000
_cell.length_b   1.000
_cell.length_c   1.000
_cell.angle_alpha   90.00
_cell.angle_beta   90.00
_cell.angle_gamma   90.00
#
_symmetry.space_group_name_H-M   'P 1'
#
loop_
_entity.id
_entity.type
_entity.pdbx_description
1 polymer ?
#
loop_
_entity_poly.entity_id
_entity_poly.type
_entity_poly.pdbx_seq_one_letter_code
_entity_poly.pdbx_strand_id
1 'polypeptide(L)'
;MYAQAMLGLQLESGSIESTQKLSFYLNCHGIFEDQLEPAHKTHVEVLETKHIVREFLHWSVNAKCASVVRNNYWEIQRRKISNSRTIITKAYSSKKMVKNNNKTMAKNGKVMNSEVNALPPRKSVFIAYILWLFGGVFGLHHLYLHRDRHAFLWWCSLGGYFGIGWLGEIFTIPSYVRDANEDPRFIEEFIKKLQTHKKPPYSGKRFLFMIMIGYLFGQLANMAIPNDLYMAMDFNFLHWLIPFFVALGVWTVGNIGRERGVLWHCLLAAFAAYPIRYFIYDETYTILITSLAAALVFDHVSKEWLRTPPKRRGICERFFKFSTAMFIYFSLWGCFFYFNGTITDENGNEVPIHEAFQNFLASAWWTDIKQALKDMYTYAQHHGWYEIWKELLESMDVDGERNAYKVLGLSATASQTEITATYRKLCKTIHPDTVKDESQRATAQQRFIEVQQAYEILSKIKSARIRKNKKVVNDDNENDTIVL
;
A
#
# COMPACT_ATOMS: atom_id res chain seq x y z
N MET A 1 10.89 -3.79 54.73
CA MET A 1 11.02 -5.25 54.84
C MET A 1 11.55 -5.77 53.52
N TYR A 2 12.78 -6.28 53.57
CA TYR A 2 13.49 -7.09 52.56
C TYR A 2 13.62 -6.47 51.16
N ALA A 3 14.73 -5.84 50.77
CA ALA A 3 16.14 -6.17 51.02
C ALA A 3 16.57 -7.55 50.48
N GLN A 4 17.71 -7.50 49.78
CA GLN A 4 18.66 -8.59 49.54
C GLN A 4 18.20 -9.72 48.61
N ALA A 5 19.02 -10.21 47.69
CA ALA A 5 20.48 -10.28 47.68
C ALA A 5 20.97 -10.08 46.24
N MET A 6 21.85 -9.10 45.98
CA MET A 6 23.31 -9.21 46.12
C MET A 6 23.91 -10.25 45.17
N LEU A 7 25.04 -10.07 44.50
CA LEU A 7 26.06 -9.01 44.40
C LEU A 7 27.04 -9.58 43.38
N GLY A 8 27.81 -8.73 42.69
CA GLY A 8 28.98 -9.24 41.98
C GLY A 8 29.70 -8.27 41.07
N LEU A 9 29.99 -7.08 41.60
CA LEU A 9 31.12 -6.20 41.28
C LEU A 9 30.91 -5.01 40.33
N GLN A 10 30.66 -3.90 41.03
CA GLN A 10 30.99 -2.51 40.78
C GLN A 10 32.52 -2.34 40.74
N LEU A 11 33.06 -1.60 39.77
CA LEU A 11 33.78 -0.31 39.87
C LEU A 11 34.85 -0.40 38.75
N GLU A 12 35.20 0.61 37.97
CA GLU A 12 35.31 2.01 38.33
C GLU A 12 35.33 2.88 37.06
N SER A 13 34.71 4.04 37.20
CA SER A 13 34.78 5.20 36.31
C SER A 13 36.18 5.81 36.24
N GLY A 14 36.61 6.27 35.07
CA GLY A 14 37.88 7.01 34.95
C GLY A 14 38.12 7.67 33.59
N SER A 15 37.49 8.83 33.42
CA SER A 15 37.89 10.02 32.64
C SER A 15 39.27 10.03 31.91
N ILE A 16 39.22 10.43 30.63
CA ILE A 16 40.12 11.38 29.92
C ILE A 16 41.63 11.07 29.96
N GLU A 17 42.19 10.61 28.84
CA GLU A 17 43.29 11.33 28.18
C GLU A 17 43.57 10.83 26.75
N SER A 18 43.80 11.80 25.89
CA SER A 18 44.17 11.71 24.49
C SER A 18 45.65 11.34 24.30
N THR A 19 45.92 10.60 23.22
CA THR A 19 47.14 10.65 22.39
C THR A 19 48.50 10.35 23.03
N GLN A 20 49.10 9.19 22.71
CA GLN A 20 50.38 9.05 21.97
C GLN A 20 51.00 7.62 22.10
N LYS A 21 51.72 7.20 21.03
CA LYS A 21 52.63 6.03 20.90
C LYS A 21 51.91 4.67 20.76
N LEU A 22 51.80 4.02 19.60
CA LEU A 22 52.77 3.69 18.54
C LEU A 22 54.01 2.93 19.08
N SER A 23 54.11 1.66 18.67
CA SER A 23 55.24 0.74 18.82
C SER A 23 55.41 0.03 20.16
N PHE A 24 54.88 -1.19 20.30
CA PHE A 24 55.64 -2.42 20.60
C PHE A 24 54.68 -3.61 20.79
N TYR A 25 55.15 -4.83 20.49
CA TYR A 25 54.47 -6.13 20.68
C TYR A 25 53.44 -6.57 19.63
N LEU A 26 53.94 -7.23 18.59
CA LEU A 26 53.75 -8.68 18.44
C LEU A 26 54.80 -9.18 17.44
N ASN A 27 56.02 -9.36 17.96
CA ASN A 27 57.13 -10.05 17.32
C ASN A 27 57.45 -11.27 18.21
N CYS A 28 56.79 -12.39 17.96
CA CYS A 28 57.11 -13.68 18.57
C CYS A 28 57.06 -14.74 17.48
N HIS A 29 58.10 -14.74 16.64
CA HIS A 29 58.46 -15.87 15.80
C HIS A 29 59.93 -16.17 16.11
N GLY A 30 60.19 -17.33 16.71
CA GLY A 30 61.53 -17.87 16.87
C GLY A 30 61.77 -18.48 18.25
N ILE A 31 62.35 -19.69 18.23
CA ILE A 31 62.95 -20.44 19.34
C ILE A 31 61.99 -21.41 20.05
N PHE A 32 61.85 -22.63 19.50
CA PHE A 32 62.47 -23.84 20.07
C PHE A 32 62.15 -25.05 19.20
N GLU A 33 63.20 -25.67 18.68
CA GLU A 33 63.22 -26.99 18.05
C GLU A 33 64.26 -27.78 18.86
N ASP A 34 63.83 -28.77 19.65
CA ASP A 34 64.45 -30.10 19.72
C ASP A 34 63.92 -30.99 20.87
N GLN A 35 63.69 -32.27 20.51
CA GLN A 35 63.70 -33.49 21.33
C GLN A 35 62.40 -33.93 22.05
N LEU A 36 61.60 -34.79 21.38
CA LEU A 36 61.16 -36.15 21.80
C LEU A 36 59.95 -36.67 20.96
N GLU A 37 60.16 -37.77 20.23
CA GLU A 37 59.16 -38.60 19.52
C GLU A 37 58.36 -39.53 20.49
N PRO A 38 57.37 -40.36 20.04
CA PRO A 38 56.31 -40.16 19.04
C PRO A 38 54.93 -40.69 19.53
N ALA A 39 53.80 -40.10 19.10
CA ALA A 39 52.50 -40.81 19.15
C ALA A 39 51.48 -40.24 18.14
N HIS A 40 51.20 -41.04 17.12
CA HIS A 40 49.98 -41.11 16.30
C HIS A 40 48.99 -39.92 16.33
N LYS A 41 48.94 -39.14 15.24
CA LYS A 41 47.70 -38.50 14.75
C LYS A 41 47.79 -38.11 13.27
N THR A 42 47.08 -38.92 12.47
CA THR A 42 46.43 -38.68 11.16
C THR A 42 46.87 -37.50 10.27
N HIS A 43 47.38 -37.85 9.09
CA HIS A 43 47.72 -37.02 7.91
C HIS A 43 46.59 -36.17 7.29
N VAL A 44 45.39 -36.11 7.89
CA VAL A 44 44.21 -35.43 7.33
C VAL A 44 44.10 -33.97 7.78
N GLU A 45 44.58 -33.62 8.98
CA GLU A 45 44.43 -32.25 9.51
C GLU A 45 45.41 -31.22 8.90
N VAL A 46 46.59 -31.65 8.41
CA VAL A 46 47.62 -30.73 7.87
C VAL A 46 47.27 -30.20 6.47
N LEU A 47 46.42 -30.90 5.71
CA LEU A 47 45.96 -30.45 4.39
C LEU A 47 44.82 -29.43 4.50
N GLU A 48 43.95 -29.55 5.49
CA GLU A 48 42.85 -28.58 5.73
C GLU A 48 43.37 -27.23 6.23
N THR A 49 44.39 -27.21 7.10
CA THR A 49 44.94 -25.93 7.59
C THR A 49 45.63 -25.14 6.47
N LYS A 50 46.31 -25.82 5.54
CA LYS A 50 46.92 -25.17 4.37
C LYS A 50 45.87 -24.63 3.38
N HIS A 51 44.72 -25.31 3.25
CA HIS A 51 43.63 -24.85 2.39
C HIS A 51 42.92 -23.63 2.98
N ILE A 52 42.68 -23.61 4.29
CA ILE A 52 42.02 -22.50 4.99
C ILE A 52 42.91 -21.24 4.99
N VAL A 53 44.22 -21.37 5.21
CA VAL A 53 45.15 -20.22 5.15
C VAL A 53 45.27 -19.67 3.73
N ARG A 54 45.21 -20.53 2.70
CA ARG A 54 45.20 -20.12 1.29
C ARG A 54 43.91 -19.38 0.92
N GLU A 55 42.75 -19.84 1.39
CA GLU A 55 41.46 -19.18 1.23
C GLU A 55 41.40 -17.83 1.98
N PHE A 56 42.00 -17.74 3.18
CA PHE A 56 42.05 -16.49 3.95
C PHE A 56 43.00 -15.44 3.33
N LEU A 57 44.11 -15.89 2.74
CA LEU A 57 44.99 -15.04 1.92
C LEU A 57 44.30 -14.60 0.62
N HIS A 58 43.53 -15.49 -0.02
CA HIS A 58 42.72 -15.14 -1.20
C HIS A 58 41.60 -14.13 -0.86
N TRP A 59 40.98 -14.26 0.32
CA TRP A 59 39.96 -13.34 0.83
C TRP A 59 40.54 -11.97 1.23
N SER A 60 41.72 -11.93 1.87
CA SER A 60 42.38 -10.68 2.26
C SER A 60 42.97 -9.91 1.06
N VAL A 61 43.46 -10.61 0.03
CA VAL A 61 43.87 -10.02 -1.25
C VAL A 61 42.65 -9.50 -2.03
N ASN A 62 41.52 -10.22 -2.00
CA ASN A 62 40.25 -9.73 -2.56
C ASN A 62 39.67 -8.54 -1.78
N ALA A 63 39.85 -8.45 -0.46
CA ALA A 63 39.41 -7.31 0.33
C ALA A 63 40.24 -6.04 0.05
N LYS A 64 41.56 -6.18 -0.17
CA LYS A 64 42.42 -5.08 -0.64
C LYS A 64 42.14 -4.69 -2.10
N CYS A 65 41.88 -5.64 -3.00
CA CYS A 65 41.41 -5.33 -4.35
C CYS A 65 40.03 -4.64 -4.33
N ALA A 66 39.11 -5.07 -3.46
CA ALA A 66 37.81 -4.43 -3.29
C ALA A 66 37.92 -3.02 -2.69
N SER A 67 38.92 -2.72 -1.85
CA SER A 67 39.15 -1.37 -1.33
C SER A 67 39.77 -0.43 -2.37
N VAL A 68 40.70 -0.94 -3.20
CA VAL A 68 41.31 -0.20 -4.32
C VAL A 68 40.32 0.03 -5.46
N VAL A 69 39.49 -0.96 -5.81
CA VAL A 69 38.39 -0.81 -6.79
C VAL A 69 37.32 0.14 -6.26
N ARG A 70 37.00 0.10 -4.95
CA ARG A 70 36.06 1.04 -4.32
C ARG A 70 36.64 2.46 -4.31
N ASN A 71 37.94 2.66 -4.05
CA ASN A 71 38.58 3.97 -4.13
C ASN A 71 38.68 4.52 -5.56
N ASN A 72 39.02 3.70 -6.54
CA ASN A 72 39.00 4.09 -7.96
C ASN A 72 37.57 4.36 -8.45
N TYR A 73 36.58 3.62 -7.97
CA TYR A 73 35.17 3.93 -8.21
C TYR A 73 34.77 5.27 -7.60
N TRP A 74 35.15 5.58 -6.35
CA TRP A 74 34.87 6.88 -5.73
C TRP A 74 35.62 8.05 -6.38
N GLU A 75 36.83 7.85 -6.90
CA GLU A 75 37.58 8.81 -7.74
C GLU A 75 36.84 9.09 -9.06
N ILE A 76 36.43 8.04 -9.79
CA ILE A 76 35.70 8.15 -11.05
C ILE A 76 34.32 8.79 -10.80
N GLN A 77 33.66 8.48 -9.68
CA GLN A 77 32.40 9.12 -9.28
C GLN A 77 32.60 10.57 -8.85
N ARG A 78 33.69 10.93 -8.15
CA ARG A 78 34.05 12.33 -7.86
C ARG A 78 34.32 13.13 -9.13
N ARG A 79 34.99 12.55 -10.13
CA ARG A 79 35.17 13.18 -11.46
C ARG A 79 33.84 13.34 -12.20
N LYS A 80 32.93 12.35 -12.15
CA LYS A 80 31.57 12.48 -12.69
C LYS A 80 30.74 13.53 -11.96
N ILE A 81 30.91 13.69 -10.64
CA ILE A 81 30.27 14.74 -9.83
C ILE A 81 30.83 16.13 -10.19
N SER A 82 32.15 16.26 -10.37
CA SER A 82 32.79 17.49 -10.85
C SER A 82 32.27 17.88 -12.23
N ASN A 83 32.27 16.94 -13.18
CA ASN A 83 31.73 17.16 -14.52
C ASN A 83 30.23 17.49 -14.50
N SER A 84 29.44 16.85 -13.65
CA SER A 84 28.01 17.17 -13.49
C SER A 84 27.78 18.56 -12.91
N ARG A 85 28.62 19.00 -11.94
CA ARG A 85 28.63 20.38 -11.45
C ARG A 85 28.97 21.36 -12.56
N THR A 86 29.97 21.07 -13.39
CA THR A 86 30.36 21.90 -14.55
C THR A 86 29.28 21.94 -15.62
N ILE A 87 28.56 20.84 -15.86
CA ILE A 87 27.45 20.77 -16.82
C ILE A 87 26.26 21.59 -16.31
N ILE A 88 25.93 21.49 -15.01
CA ILE A 88 24.83 22.25 -14.41
C ILE A 88 25.18 23.75 -14.37
N THR A 89 26.40 24.14 -13.97
CA THR A 89 26.80 25.56 -13.99
C THR A 89 26.92 26.12 -15.41
N LYS A 90 27.40 25.34 -16.39
CA LYS A 90 27.36 25.72 -17.82
C LYS A 90 25.94 25.82 -18.36
N ALA A 91 25.02 24.92 -17.96
CA ALA A 91 23.61 24.98 -18.35
C ALA A 91 22.89 26.21 -17.75
N TYR A 92 23.24 26.61 -16.52
CA TYR A 92 22.73 27.84 -15.89
C TYR A 92 23.32 29.11 -16.50
N SER A 93 24.63 29.13 -16.81
CA SER A 93 25.29 30.25 -17.51
C SER A 93 24.75 30.40 -18.95
N SER A 94 24.54 29.28 -19.64
CA SER A 94 23.88 29.22 -20.95
C SER A 94 22.44 29.73 -20.89
N LYS A 95 21.64 29.38 -19.87
CA LYS A 95 20.29 29.97 -19.67
C LYS A 95 20.30 31.48 -19.44
N LYS A 96 21.32 32.02 -18.75
CA LYS A 96 21.47 33.47 -18.56
C LYS A 96 21.83 34.18 -19.88
N MET A 97 22.63 33.54 -20.73
CA MET A 97 22.93 34.03 -22.08
C MET A 97 21.76 33.87 -23.07
N VAL A 98 21.02 32.75 -23.03
CA VAL A 98 19.83 32.52 -23.87
C VAL A 98 18.68 33.47 -23.50
N LYS A 99 18.51 33.83 -22.22
CA LYS A 99 17.52 34.84 -21.80
C LYS A 99 17.87 36.26 -22.29
N ASN A 100 19.17 36.57 -22.45
CA ASN A 100 19.61 37.81 -23.09
C ASN A 100 19.49 37.76 -24.62
N ASN A 101 19.77 36.61 -25.25
CA ASN A 101 19.67 36.44 -26.70
C ASN A 101 18.22 36.29 -27.21
N ASN A 102 17.27 35.83 -26.40
CA ASN A 102 15.86 35.75 -26.79
C ASN A 102 15.16 37.12 -26.84
N LYS A 103 15.79 38.20 -26.32
CA LYS A 103 15.36 39.58 -26.60
C LYS A 103 15.82 40.06 -27.98
N THR A 104 16.87 39.48 -28.55
CA THR A 104 17.44 39.83 -29.86
C THR A 104 17.05 38.85 -30.98
N MET A 105 16.58 37.64 -30.66
CA MET A 105 16.28 36.57 -31.64
C MET A 105 14.79 36.33 -31.91
N ALA A 106 13.90 37.27 -31.61
CA ALA A 106 12.51 37.25 -32.11
C ALA A 106 12.41 37.50 -33.64
N LYS A 107 13.50 37.31 -34.40
CA LYS A 107 13.60 37.78 -35.78
C LYS A 107 14.03 36.76 -36.83
N ASN A 108 14.28 35.49 -36.53
CA ASN A 108 14.52 34.51 -37.59
C ASN A 108 14.15 33.10 -37.18
N GLY A 109 13.13 32.55 -37.85
CA GLY A 109 12.68 31.18 -37.69
C GLY A 109 13.62 30.21 -38.40
N LYS A 110 14.14 29.25 -37.64
CA LYS A 110 14.52 27.93 -38.15
C LYS A 110 14.56 26.95 -36.99
N VAL A 111 13.62 26.00 -37.01
CA VAL A 111 13.50 24.91 -36.03
C VAL A 111 14.58 23.89 -36.33
N MET A 112 15.48 23.64 -35.37
CA MET A 112 16.51 22.60 -35.46
C MET A 112 16.30 21.60 -34.33
N ASN A 113 16.20 20.31 -34.69
CA ASN A 113 16.06 19.18 -33.78
C ASN A 113 17.28 19.05 -32.85
N SER A 114 17.12 19.39 -31.57
CA SER A 114 17.97 18.85 -30.49
C SER A 114 17.36 19.10 -29.11
N GLU A 115 16.66 18.15 -28.50
CA GLU A 115 16.38 18.24 -27.05
C GLU A 115 16.45 16.88 -26.34
N VAL A 116 17.66 16.35 -26.20
CA VAL A 116 17.99 15.32 -25.17
C VAL A 116 17.95 15.93 -23.74
N ASN A 117 17.75 17.25 -23.64
CA ASN A 117 17.65 18.01 -22.38
C ASN A 117 16.35 18.82 -22.25
N ALA A 118 15.29 18.47 -22.98
CA ALA A 118 13.97 19.10 -22.80
C ALA A 118 13.52 18.90 -21.35
N LEU A 119 13.22 19.99 -20.65
CA LEU A 119 12.47 19.86 -19.39
C LEU A 119 11.13 19.19 -19.72
N PRO A 120 10.67 18.27 -18.87
CA PRO A 120 9.44 17.54 -19.10
C PRO A 120 8.23 18.49 -19.21
N PRO A 121 7.15 18.06 -19.90
CA PRO A 121 5.90 18.80 -19.86
C PRO A 121 5.43 18.93 -18.42
N ARG A 122 5.17 20.18 -18.01
CA ARG A 122 4.81 20.51 -16.63
C ARG A 122 3.51 19.84 -16.23
N LYS A 123 3.53 19.19 -15.07
CA LYS A 123 2.39 18.57 -14.40
C LYS A 123 1.66 19.61 -13.56
N SER A 124 0.34 19.55 -13.56
CA SER A 124 -0.52 20.46 -12.80
C SER A 124 -0.91 19.85 -11.46
N VAL A 125 -0.87 20.67 -10.40
CA VAL A 125 -1.37 20.28 -9.08
C VAL A 125 -2.88 20.04 -9.12
N PHE A 126 -3.61 20.85 -9.87
CA PHE A 126 -5.06 20.72 -10.02
C PHE A 126 -5.45 19.39 -10.64
N ILE A 127 -4.78 19.00 -11.73
CA ILE A 127 -5.01 17.69 -12.38
C ILE A 127 -4.66 16.55 -11.41
N ALA A 128 -3.58 16.68 -10.65
CA ALA A 128 -3.22 15.69 -9.64
C ALA A 128 -4.32 15.51 -8.57
N TYR A 129 -4.96 16.58 -8.12
CA TYR A 129 -6.09 16.50 -7.18
C TYR A 129 -7.36 15.91 -7.80
N ILE A 130 -7.69 16.23 -9.06
CA ILE A 130 -8.82 15.59 -9.76
C ILE A 130 -8.59 14.07 -9.84
N LEU A 131 -7.39 13.66 -10.26
CA LEU A 131 -7.05 12.24 -10.35
C LEU A 131 -7.02 11.57 -8.97
N TRP A 132 -6.65 12.30 -7.92
CA TRP A 132 -6.72 11.82 -6.54
C TRP A 132 -8.16 11.68 -6.02
N LEU A 133 -9.09 12.54 -6.43
CA LEU A 133 -10.49 12.47 -6.00
C LEU A 133 -11.21 11.29 -6.65
N PHE A 134 -11.09 11.14 -7.98
CA PHE A 134 -11.85 10.13 -8.74
C PHE A 134 -11.13 8.79 -8.87
N GLY A 135 -9.80 8.79 -8.84
CA GLY A 135 -8.97 7.59 -9.03
C GLY A 135 -7.87 7.44 -7.99
N GLY A 136 -7.93 8.20 -6.90
CA GLY A 136 -6.83 8.25 -5.93
C GLY A 136 -6.68 6.99 -5.11
N VAL A 137 -7.79 6.30 -4.78
CA VAL A 137 -7.75 4.99 -4.10
C VAL A 137 -6.92 3.98 -4.91
N PHE A 138 -7.02 4.04 -6.24
CA PHE A 138 -6.26 3.20 -7.17
C PHE A 138 -4.90 3.79 -7.59
N GLY A 139 -4.52 4.96 -7.05
CA GLY A 139 -3.20 5.57 -7.29
C GLY A 139 -3.05 6.25 -8.66
N LEU A 140 -4.14 6.70 -9.30
CA LEU A 140 -4.10 7.31 -10.64
C LEU A 140 -3.26 8.60 -10.68
N HIS A 141 -3.31 9.42 -9.63
CA HIS A 141 -2.46 10.60 -9.47
C HIS A 141 -0.97 10.24 -9.38
N HIS A 142 -0.61 9.09 -8.81
CA HIS A 142 0.78 8.60 -8.81
C HIS A 142 1.26 8.20 -10.19
N LEU A 143 0.40 7.58 -11.00
CA LEU A 143 0.71 7.30 -12.40
C LEU A 143 0.91 8.59 -13.20
N TYR A 144 0.10 9.62 -12.95
CA TYR A 144 0.29 10.93 -13.58
C TYR A 144 1.64 11.58 -13.24
N LEU A 145 2.09 11.40 -11.99
CA LEU A 145 3.34 11.93 -11.45
C LEU A 145 4.57 11.04 -11.69
N HIS A 146 4.44 9.98 -12.51
CA HIS A 146 5.51 9.03 -12.82
C HIS A 146 6.06 8.26 -11.60
N ARG A 147 5.21 7.99 -10.61
CA ARG A 147 5.52 7.23 -9.40
C ARG A 147 4.90 5.83 -9.46
N ASP A 148 5.35 5.03 -10.44
CA ASP A 148 4.75 3.73 -10.78
C ASP A 148 4.71 2.75 -9.59
N ARG A 149 5.80 2.68 -8.81
CA ARG A 149 5.85 1.85 -7.59
C ARG A 149 4.82 2.26 -6.55
N HIS A 150 4.59 3.56 -6.43
CA HIS A 150 3.63 4.11 -5.48
C HIS A 150 2.20 3.81 -5.91
N ALA A 151 1.90 3.98 -7.21
CA ALA A 151 0.62 3.61 -7.78
C ALA A 151 0.29 2.12 -7.59
N PHE A 152 1.26 1.23 -7.83
CA PHE A 152 1.08 -0.21 -7.63
C PHE A 152 0.72 -0.55 -6.18
N LEU A 153 1.40 0.06 -5.22
CA LEU A 153 1.11 -0.16 -3.80
C LEU A 153 -0.25 0.40 -3.38
N TRP A 154 -0.70 1.51 -3.97
CA TRP A 154 -2.05 2.04 -3.73
C TRP A 154 -3.11 1.08 -4.22
N TRP A 155 -2.88 0.46 -5.38
CA TRP A 155 -3.75 -0.57 -5.90
C TRP A 155 -3.81 -1.79 -4.99
N CYS A 156 -2.65 -2.30 -4.53
CA CYS A 156 -2.60 -3.47 -3.63
C CYS A 156 -3.17 -3.22 -2.23
N SER A 157 -3.22 -1.97 -1.77
CA SER A 157 -3.61 -1.61 -0.39
C SER A 157 -4.89 -0.79 -0.30
N LEU A 158 -5.64 -0.66 -1.39
CA LEU A 158 -6.87 0.13 -1.48
C LEU A 158 -6.69 1.56 -0.94
N GLY A 159 -5.74 2.29 -1.53
CA GLY A 159 -5.47 3.68 -1.16
C GLY A 159 -4.57 3.85 0.06
N GLY A 160 -3.65 2.93 0.31
CA GLY A 160 -2.70 3.04 1.42
C GLY A 160 -3.27 2.55 2.75
N TYR A 161 -3.72 1.30 2.76
CA TYR A 161 -4.33 0.57 3.90
C TYR A 161 -5.69 1.15 4.29
N PHE A 162 -6.71 0.76 3.52
CA PHE A 162 -8.10 1.18 3.73
C PHE A 162 -8.29 2.71 3.72
N GLY A 163 -7.62 3.40 2.79
CA GLY A 163 -7.80 4.84 2.55
C GLY A 163 -7.09 5.80 3.51
N ILE A 164 -6.40 5.32 4.56
CA ILE A 164 -5.65 6.20 5.49
C ILE A 164 -4.52 6.93 4.74
N GLY A 165 -3.77 6.20 3.91
CA GLY A 165 -2.74 6.79 3.06
C GLY A 165 -3.32 7.82 2.12
N TRP A 166 -4.43 7.51 1.44
CA TRP A 166 -5.14 8.38 0.50
C TRP A 166 -5.54 9.72 1.13
N LEU A 167 -6.07 9.73 2.36
CA LEU A 167 -6.36 10.97 3.10
C LEU A 167 -5.10 11.78 3.42
N GLY A 168 -4.03 11.10 3.85
CA GLY A 168 -2.75 11.74 4.16
C GLY A 168 -2.08 12.42 2.96
N GLU A 169 -2.46 12.04 1.74
CA GLU A 169 -1.85 12.58 0.51
C GLU A 169 -2.32 13.97 0.11
N ILE A 170 -3.43 14.44 0.67
CA ILE A 170 -3.92 15.81 0.45
C ILE A 170 -2.79 16.83 0.67
N PHE A 171 -1.96 16.60 1.70
CA PHE A 171 -0.86 17.48 2.07
C PHE A 171 0.44 17.23 1.29
N THR A 172 0.61 16.06 0.68
CA THR A 172 1.88 15.65 0.04
C THR A 172 1.88 15.82 -1.48
N ILE A 173 0.71 15.81 -2.13
CA ILE A 173 0.53 15.99 -3.58
C ILE A 173 1.27 17.23 -4.12
N PRO A 174 1.22 18.43 -3.50
CA PRO A 174 1.95 19.59 -4.01
C PRO A 174 3.46 19.36 -4.06
N SER A 175 4.01 18.65 -3.07
CA SER A 175 5.43 18.28 -3.04
C SER A 175 5.77 17.28 -4.15
N TYR A 176 4.88 16.32 -4.40
CA TYR A 176 5.07 15.32 -5.46
C TYR A 176 5.03 15.93 -6.86
N VAL A 177 4.15 16.91 -7.08
CA VAL A 177 4.09 17.68 -8.33
C VAL A 177 5.37 18.49 -8.53
N ARG A 178 5.90 19.12 -7.48
CA ARG A 178 7.19 19.83 -7.53
C ARG A 178 8.36 18.90 -7.86
N ASP A 179 8.41 17.70 -7.28
CA ASP A 179 9.42 16.69 -7.61
C ASP A 179 9.29 16.22 -9.07
N ALA A 180 8.06 15.93 -9.52
CA ALA A 180 7.79 15.49 -10.90
C ALA A 180 8.10 16.58 -11.95
N ASN A 181 8.01 17.86 -11.57
CA ASN A 181 8.32 19.01 -12.41
C ASN A 181 9.77 19.49 -12.32
N GLU A 182 10.58 18.89 -11.44
CA GLU A 182 11.96 19.33 -11.19
C GLU A 182 12.03 20.83 -10.84
N ASP A 183 11.10 21.28 -9.97
CA ASP A 183 11.01 22.67 -9.53
C ASP A 183 12.32 23.11 -8.86
N PRO A 184 12.91 24.27 -9.24
CA PRO A 184 14.11 24.80 -8.60
C PRO A 184 14.06 24.85 -7.07
N ARG A 185 12.90 25.20 -6.47
CA ARG A 185 12.75 25.26 -5.01
C ARG A 185 12.92 23.88 -4.38
N PHE A 186 12.28 22.87 -4.97
CA PHE A 186 12.37 21.50 -4.50
C PHE A 186 13.80 20.95 -4.64
N ILE A 187 14.46 21.23 -5.77
CA ILE A 187 15.83 20.79 -6.01
C ILE A 187 16.79 21.43 -5.00
N GLU A 188 16.63 22.73 -4.70
CA GLU A 188 17.46 23.41 -3.71
C GLU A 188 17.31 22.79 -2.31
N GLU A 189 16.07 22.56 -1.86
CA GLU A 189 15.78 21.86 -0.61
C GLU A 189 16.36 20.44 -0.58
N PHE A 190 16.25 19.72 -1.69
CA PHE A 190 16.81 18.38 -1.81
C PHE A 190 18.34 18.39 -1.76
N ILE A 191 19.00 19.36 -2.41
CA ILE A 191 20.46 19.53 -2.34
C ILE A 191 20.89 19.85 -0.91
N LYS A 192 20.17 20.72 -0.20
CA LYS A 192 20.43 21.00 1.23
C LYS A 192 20.38 19.71 2.05
N LYS A 193 19.37 18.86 1.86
CA LYS A 193 19.27 17.55 2.53
C LYS A 193 20.43 16.59 2.19
N LEU A 194 20.90 16.60 0.94
CA LEU A 194 22.05 15.82 0.51
C LEU A 194 23.36 16.30 1.14
N GLN A 195 23.48 17.61 1.40
CA GLN A 195 24.65 18.20 2.06
C GLN A 195 24.66 17.90 3.56
N THR A 196 23.50 17.94 4.21
CA THR A 196 23.39 17.69 5.66
C THR A 196 23.48 16.22 6.01
N HIS A 197 22.90 15.32 5.19
CA HIS A 197 22.82 13.90 5.53
C HIS A 197 23.45 13.01 4.46
N LYS A 198 24.49 12.26 4.85
CA LYS A 198 25.17 11.27 3.98
C LYS A 198 24.22 10.16 3.50
N LYS A 199 23.27 9.73 4.35
CA LYS A 199 22.20 8.78 4.05
C LYS A 199 20.83 9.42 4.29
N PRO A 200 19.74 8.93 3.66
CA PRO A 200 18.39 9.41 3.96
C PRO A 200 18.06 9.26 5.45
N PRO A 201 17.49 10.29 6.10
CA PRO A 201 17.12 10.20 7.51
C PRO A 201 16.02 9.14 7.74
N TYR A 202 15.84 8.73 8.98
CA TYR A 202 14.74 7.84 9.36
C TYR A 202 13.39 8.54 9.15
N SER A 203 12.41 7.80 8.63
CA SER A 203 11.03 8.28 8.45
C SER A 203 10.06 7.24 9.00
N GLY A 204 9.41 7.55 10.13
CA GLY A 204 8.46 6.63 10.75
C GLY A 204 7.31 6.24 9.83
N LYS A 205 6.79 7.18 9.01
CA LYS A 205 5.73 6.90 8.02
C LYS A 205 6.19 5.87 6.99
N ARG A 206 7.42 6.03 6.49
CA ARG A 206 7.99 5.12 5.47
C ARG A 206 8.30 3.75 6.07
N PHE A 207 8.88 3.73 7.26
CA PHE A 207 9.23 2.50 7.98
C PHE A 207 7.99 1.68 8.32
N LEU A 208 6.95 2.31 8.87
CA LEU A 208 5.67 1.66 9.14
C LEU A 208 5.06 1.09 7.85
N PHE A 209 5.08 1.86 6.76
CA PHE A 209 4.55 1.41 5.47
C PHE A 209 5.35 0.24 4.88
N MET A 210 6.67 0.17 5.10
CA MET A 210 7.47 -1.01 4.72
C MET A 210 7.00 -2.26 5.46
N ILE A 211 6.77 -2.16 6.78
CA ILE A 211 6.31 -3.28 7.59
C ILE A 211 4.92 -3.74 7.12
N MET A 212 4.00 -2.79 6.92
CA MET A 212 2.62 -3.07 6.52
C MET A 212 2.54 -3.75 5.15
N ILE A 213 3.27 -3.24 4.15
CA ILE A 213 3.27 -3.83 2.80
C ILE A 213 4.04 -5.15 2.77
N GLY A 214 5.17 -5.25 3.49
CA GLY A 214 5.89 -6.52 3.65
C GLY A 214 5.00 -7.59 4.26
N TYR A 215 4.25 -7.23 5.30
CA TYR A 215 3.27 -8.10 5.94
C TYR A 215 2.13 -8.46 4.99
N LEU A 216 1.53 -7.49 4.28
CA LEU A 216 0.47 -7.71 3.30
C LEU A 216 0.89 -8.73 2.22
N PHE A 217 2.10 -8.58 1.66
CA PHE A 217 2.59 -9.46 0.61
C PHE A 217 2.95 -10.85 1.15
N GLY A 218 3.52 -10.92 2.36
CA GLY A 218 3.75 -12.19 3.03
C GLY A 218 2.46 -12.94 3.33
N GLN A 219 1.44 -12.24 3.84
CA GLN A 219 0.13 -12.82 4.12
C GLN A 219 -0.58 -13.26 2.86
N LEU A 220 -0.55 -12.46 1.79
CA LEU A 220 -1.12 -12.86 0.50
C LEU A 220 -0.45 -14.13 -0.05
N ALA A 221 0.87 -14.25 0.09
CA ALA A 221 1.59 -15.45 -0.30
C ALA A 221 1.20 -16.66 0.56
N ASN A 222 1.07 -16.48 1.89
CA ASN A 222 0.63 -17.53 2.80
C ASN A 222 -0.79 -18.01 2.46
N MET A 223 -1.74 -17.08 2.28
CA MET A 223 -3.12 -17.39 1.91
C MET A 223 -3.27 -18.03 0.52
N ALA A 224 -2.29 -17.86 -0.37
CA ALA A 224 -2.32 -18.46 -1.69
C ALA A 224 -1.84 -19.92 -1.72
N ILE A 225 -1.17 -20.40 -0.66
CA ILE A 225 -0.68 -21.78 -0.55
C ILE A 225 -1.85 -22.67 -0.10
N PRO A 226 -2.18 -23.76 -0.83
CA PRO A 226 -3.24 -24.68 -0.42
C PRO A 226 -2.98 -25.27 0.97
N ASN A 227 -4.00 -25.23 1.84
CA ASN A 227 -3.90 -25.82 3.19
C ASN A 227 -4.03 -27.35 3.18
N ASP A 228 -4.80 -27.88 2.24
CA ASP A 228 -5.09 -29.30 2.10
C ASP A 228 -4.28 -29.97 0.99
N LEU A 229 -4.18 -31.30 1.06
CA LEU A 229 -3.56 -32.14 0.03
C LEU A 229 -4.28 -31.95 -1.30
N TYR A 230 -3.66 -31.22 -2.23
CA TYR A 230 -4.17 -31.05 -3.57
C TYR A 230 -3.52 -32.07 -4.51
N MET A 231 -4.32 -32.89 -5.19
CA MET A 231 -3.86 -34.00 -6.04
C MET A 231 -2.88 -34.95 -5.33
N ALA A 232 -3.13 -35.25 -4.05
CA ALA A 232 -2.29 -36.09 -3.19
C ALA A 232 -0.83 -35.58 -3.00
N MET A 233 -0.57 -34.30 -3.32
CA MET A 233 0.70 -33.63 -3.06
C MET A 233 0.55 -32.60 -1.95
N ASP A 234 1.56 -32.52 -1.08
CA ASP A 234 1.65 -31.50 -0.05
C ASP A 234 2.43 -30.27 -0.56
N PHE A 235 1.80 -29.10 -0.53
CA PHE A 235 2.38 -27.83 -0.96
C PHE A 235 3.03 -27.04 0.19
N ASN A 236 3.14 -27.62 1.39
CA ASN A 236 3.72 -26.97 2.56
C ASN A 236 5.16 -26.46 2.36
N PHE A 237 5.95 -27.08 1.48
CA PHE A 237 7.30 -26.59 1.16
C PHE A 237 7.30 -25.17 0.57
N LEU A 238 6.18 -24.73 -0.02
CA LEU A 238 6.03 -23.40 -0.62
C LEU A 238 6.03 -22.27 0.41
N HIS A 239 5.85 -22.57 1.70
CA HIS A 239 5.97 -21.59 2.79
C HIS A 239 7.36 -20.93 2.83
N TRP A 240 8.40 -21.62 2.37
CA TRP A 240 9.75 -21.04 2.22
C TRP A 240 9.84 -19.92 1.18
N LEU A 241 8.81 -19.72 0.35
CA LEU A 241 8.70 -18.59 -0.57
C LEU A 241 8.12 -17.33 0.11
N ILE A 242 7.46 -17.44 1.27
CA ILE A 242 6.86 -16.30 1.98
C ILE A 242 7.87 -15.17 2.27
N PRO A 243 9.09 -15.44 2.77
CA PRO A 243 10.10 -14.41 3.02
C PRO A 243 10.50 -13.63 1.77
N PHE A 244 10.44 -14.25 0.59
CA PHE A 244 10.70 -13.58 -0.67
C PHE A 244 9.64 -12.50 -0.96
N PHE A 245 8.36 -12.80 -0.76
CA PHE A 245 7.28 -11.82 -0.94
C PHE A 245 7.31 -10.71 0.11
N VAL A 246 7.65 -11.04 1.36
CA VAL A 246 7.87 -10.05 2.43
C VAL A 246 8.98 -9.08 2.04
N ALA A 247 10.14 -9.60 1.62
CA ALA A 247 11.27 -8.79 1.17
C ALA A 247 10.94 -7.93 -0.05
N LEU A 248 10.15 -8.45 -1.00
CA LEU A 248 9.67 -7.71 -2.17
C LEU A 248 8.76 -6.55 -1.76
N GLY A 249 7.85 -6.76 -0.81
CA GLY A 249 7.00 -5.72 -0.25
C GLY A 249 7.80 -4.61 0.43
N VAL A 250 8.72 -4.96 1.32
CA VAL A 250 9.62 -3.99 1.98
C VAL A 250 10.46 -3.22 0.96
N TRP A 251 11.06 -3.92 -0.01
CA TRP A 251 11.92 -3.32 -1.02
C TRP A 251 11.16 -2.37 -1.97
N THR A 252 9.93 -2.72 -2.37
CA THR A 252 9.13 -1.85 -3.24
C THR A 252 8.82 -0.52 -2.57
N VAL A 253 8.41 -0.52 -1.30
CA VAL A 253 8.22 0.68 -0.48
C VAL A 253 9.54 1.43 -0.29
N GLY A 254 10.58 0.70 0.05
CA GLY A 254 11.94 1.19 0.23
C GLY A 254 12.51 1.95 -0.96
N ASN A 255 12.02 1.70 -2.17
CA ASN A 255 12.50 2.32 -3.41
C ASN A 255 11.54 3.37 -4.01
N ILE A 256 10.62 3.91 -3.21
CA ILE A 256 9.74 5.02 -3.62
C ILE A 256 10.49 6.36 -3.60
N GLY A 257 10.27 7.19 -4.62
CA GLY A 257 10.75 8.58 -4.65
C GLY A 257 12.27 8.70 -4.81
N ARG A 258 12.88 9.59 -4.02
CA ARG A 258 14.32 9.93 -4.08
C ARG A 258 15.21 9.05 -3.19
N GLU A 259 14.71 7.89 -2.80
CA GLU A 259 15.44 6.89 -2.01
C GLU A 259 15.49 5.57 -2.78
N ARG A 260 16.59 4.84 -2.61
CA ARG A 260 16.81 3.53 -3.24
C ARG A 260 17.52 2.59 -2.28
N GLY A 261 17.35 1.29 -2.51
CA GLY A 261 18.09 0.24 -1.83
C GLY A 261 18.09 -1.05 -2.64
N VAL A 262 19.00 -1.96 -2.32
CA VAL A 262 19.14 -3.25 -3.01
C VAL A 262 18.21 -4.29 -2.39
N LEU A 263 17.66 -5.18 -3.22
CA LEU A 263 16.71 -6.21 -2.78
C LEU A 263 17.37 -7.28 -1.91
N TRP A 264 18.61 -7.67 -2.23
CA TRP A 264 19.28 -8.80 -1.59
C TRP A 264 19.47 -8.63 -0.07
N HIS A 265 19.71 -7.41 0.43
CA HIS A 265 19.81 -7.18 1.88
C HIS A 265 18.50 -7.49 2.62
N CYS A 266 17.35 -7.05 2.08
CA CYS A 266 16.05 -7.39 2.62
C CYS A 266 15.77 -8.88 2.53
N LEU A 267 16.15 -9.49 1.41
CA LEU A 267 15.93 -10.90 1.16
C LEU A 267 16.68 -11.75 2.20
N LEU A 268 17.98 -11.49 2.37
CA LEU A 268 18.79 -12.17 3.36
C LEU A 268 18.22 -12.00 4.78
N ALA A 269 17.79 -10.79 5.14
CA ALA A 269 17.18 -10.52 6.43
C ALA A 269 15.86 -11.27 6.64
N ALA A 270 14.99 -11.30 5.62
CA ALA A 270 13.72 -12.02 5.69
C ALA A 270 13.95 -13.53 5.83
N PHE A 271 14.83 -14.12 5.02
CA PHE A 271 15.16 -15.54 5.11
C PHE A 271 15.88 -15.91 6.41
N ALA A 272 16.70 -15.03 6.98
CA ALA A 272 17.35 -15.25 8.27
C ALA A 272 16.35 -15.18 9.44
N ALA A 273 15.31 -14.35 9.35
CA ALA A 273 14.30 -14.19 10.38
C ALA A 273 13.20 -15.27 10.33
N TYR A 274 12.87 -15.79 9.14
CA TYR A 274 11.75 -16.72 8.93
C TYR A 274 11.80 -18.04 9.73
N PRO A 275 12.96 -18.65 10.03
CA PRO A 275 13.05 -19.83 10.89
C PRO A 275 12.43 -19.65 12.29
N ILE A 276 12.15 -18.41 12.71
CA ILE A 276 11.41 -18.14 13.96
C ILE A 276 10.03 -18.81 14.00
N ARG A 277 9.46 -19.18 12.84
CA ARG A 277 8.20 -19.92 12.72
C ARG A 277 8.14 -21.19 13.55
N TYR A 278 9.28 -21.89 13.68
CA TYR A 278 9.38 -23.12 14.46
C TYR A 278 9.29 -22.91 15.97
N PHE A 279 9.42 -21.65 16.43
CA PHE A 279 9.31 -21.29 17.83
C PHE A 279 7.95 -20.66 18.16
N ILE A 280 7.37 -19.90 17.23
CA ILE A 280 6.17 -19.08 17.48
C ILE A 280 4.87 -19.81 17.13
N TYR A 281 4.89 -20.85 16.30
CA TYR A 281 3.72 -21.67 15.88
C TYR A 281 2.52 -20.89 15.30
N ASP A 282 2.63 -19.58 15.15
CA ASP A 282 1.65 -18.68 14.55
C ASP A 282 2.32 -17.95 13.38
N GLU A 283 1.81 -18.21 12.18
CA GLU A 283 2.33 -17.63 10.93
C GLU A 283 2.12 -16.10 10.89
N THR A 284 1.12 -15.57 11.58
CA THR A 284 0.82 -14.13 11.66
C THR A 284 1.99 -13.36 12.28
N TYR A 285 2.41 -13.80 13.48
CA TYR A 285 3.53 -13.17 14.19
C TYR A 285 4.86 -13.45 13.50
N THR A 286 5.02 -14.64 12.91
CA THR A 286 6.20 -14.99 12.12
C THR A 286 6.39 -14.03 10.94
N ILE A 287 5.35 -13.79 10.13
CA ILE A 287 5.39 -12.89 8.98
C ILE A 287 5.65 -11.45 9.44
N LEU A 288 5.03 -11.02 10.54
CA LEU A 288 5.25 -9.69 11.12
C LEU A 288 6.71 -9.48 11.54
N ILE A 289 7.30 -10.43 12.27
CA ILE A 289 8.71 -10.35 12.72
C ILE A 289 9.65 -10.39 11.52
N THR A 290 9.35 -11.24 10.53
CA THR A 290 10.11 -11.31 9.27
C THR A 290 10.08 -9.97 8.53
N SER A 291 8.90 -9.34 8.45
CA SER A 291 8.71 -8.02 7.84
C SER A 291 9.47 -6.92 8.60
N LEU A 292 9.41 -6.94 9.94
CA LEU A 292 10.14 -6.00 10.80
C LEU A 292 11.66 -6.13 10.60
N ALA A 293 12.20 -7.36 10.60
CA ALA A 293 13.63 -7.61 10.39
C ALA A 293 14.08 -7.11 9.01
N ALA A 294 13.33 -7.41 7.95
CA ALA A 294 13.62 -6.93 6.60
C ALA A 294 13.55 -5.40 6.48
N ALA A 295 12.58 -4.76 7.13
CA ALA A 295 12.45 -3.30 7.16
C ALA A 295 13.59 -2.60 7.91
N LEU A 296 14.00 -3.15 9.06
CA LEU A 296 15.15 -2.66 9.83
C LEU A 296 16.45 -2.73 9.02
N VAL A 297 16.71 -3.87 8.37
CA VAL A 297 17.89 -4.03 7.51
C VAL A 297 17.83 -3.09 6.31
N PHE A 298 16.66 -2.89 5.69
CA PHE A 298 16.53 -1.92 4.61
C PHE A 298 16.91 -0.51 5.08
N ASP A 299 16.33 -0.05 6.20
CA ASP A 299 16.50 1.32 6.68
C ASP A 299 17.93 1.62 7.15
N HIS A 300 18.55 0.71 7.90
CA HIS A 300 19.88 0.91 8.47
C HIS A 300 21.02 0.60 7.50
N VAL A 301 20.88 -0.47 6.71
CA VAL A 301 21.96 -0.97 5.85
C VAL A 301 21.77 -0.50 4.42
N SER A 302 20.62 -0.81 3.81
CA SER A 302 20.44 -0.71 2.37
C SER A 302 20.07 0.68 1.84
N LYS A 303 19.54 1.56 2.67
CA LYS A 303 18.96 2.84 2.26
C LYS A 303 20.02 3.84 1.77
N GLU A 304 19.85 4.32 0.54
CA GLU A 304 20.69 5.32 -0.12
C GLU A 304 19.86 6.40 -0.83
N TRP A 305 20.47 7.57 -1.04
CA TRP A 305 19.87 8.63 -1.84
C TRP A 305 19.89 8.30 -3.35
N LEU A 306 18.75 8.46 -4.01
CA LEU A 306 18.66 8.50 -5.47
C LEU A 306 18.96 9.92 -5.97
N ARG A 307 20.21 10.12 -6.41
CA ARG A 307 20.73 11.45 -6.82
C ARG A 307 20.30 11.89 -8.21
N THR A 308 19.92 10.95 -9.08
CA THR A 308 19.46 11.25 -10.44
C THR A 308 17.94 11.24 -10.51
N PRO A 309 17.32 12.06 -11.36
CA PRO A 309 15.88 11.93 -11.61
C PRO A 309 15.55 10.52 -12.12
N PRO A 310 14.39 9.96 -11.70
CA PRO A 310 13.96 8.65 -12.20
C PRO A 310 13.78 8.71 -13.72
N LYS A 311 14.26 7.68 -14.41
CA LYS A 311 14.11 7.57 -15.87
C LYS A 311 12.63 7.55 -16.23
N ARG A 312 12.19 8.48 -17.08
CA ARG A 312 10.82 8.54 -17.59
C ARG A 312 10.69 7.51 -18.71
N ARG A 313 9.93 6.46 -18.43
CA ARG A 313 9.62 5.39 -19.39
C ARG A 313 8.41 5.77 -20.23
N GLY A 314 8.33 5.21 -21.44
CA GLY A 314 7.17 5.38 -22.32
C GLY A 314 5.90 4.81 -21.70
N ILE A 315 4.73 5.27 -22.16
CA ILE A 315 3.42 4.83 -21.64
C ILE A 315 3.26 3.31 -21.78
N CYS A 316 3.60 2.74 -22.94
CA CYS A 316 3.51 1.30 -23.18
C CYS A 316 4.41 0.47 -22.24
N GLU A 317 5.67 0.89 -22.05
CA GLU A 317 6.60 0.18 -21.15
C GLU A 317 6.10 0.21 -19.70
N ARG A 318 5.54 1.36 -19.27
CA ARG A 318 4.97 1.51 -17.92
C ARG A 318 3.73 0.67 -17.76
N PHE A 319 2.82 0.70 -18.74
CA PHE A 319 1.62 -0.13 -18.76
C PHE A 319 1.99 -1.60 -18.67
N PHE A 320 2.92 -2.09 -19.51
CA PHE A 320 3.34 -3.50 -19.46
C PHE A 320 3.87 -3.89 -18.08
N LYS A 321 4.78 -3.10 -17.49
CA LYS A 321 5.34 -3.38 -16.16
C LYS A 321 4.29 -3.35 -15.05
N PHE A 322 3.39 -2.39 -15.11
CA PHE A 322 2.30 -2.26 -14.15
C PHE A 322 1.31 -3.43 -14.27
N SER A 323 0.88 -3.75 -15.49
CA SER A 323 -0.03 -4.85 -15.78
C SER A 323 0.57 -6.21 -15.41
N THR A 324 1.87 -6.45 -15.68
CA THR A 324 2.55 -7.68 -15.24
C THR A 324 2.59 -7.78 -13.71
N ALA A 325 2.94 -6.69 -13.01
CA ALA A 325 2.92 -6.68 -11.55
C ALA A 325 1.52 -6.93 -10.99
N MET A 326 0.50 -6.36 -11.64
CA MET A 326 -0.88 -6.57 -11.25
C MET A 326 -1.36 -8.00 -11.49
N PHE A 327 -0.98 -8.58 -12.62
CA PHE A 327 -1.32 -9.97 -12.93
C PHE A 327 -0.76 -10.93 -11.87
N ILE A 328 0.50 -10.76 -11.46
CA ILE A 328 1.11 -11.58 -10.39
C ILE A 328 0.37 -11.42 -9.06
N TYR A 329 0.00 -10.19 -8.71
CA TYR A 329 -0.75 -9.93 -7.47
C TYR A 329 -2.15 -10.56 -7.50
N PHE A 330 -2.88 -10.38 -8.60
CA PHE A 330 -4.22 -10.96 -8.76
C PHE A 330 -4.19 -12.48 -8.92
N SER A 331 -3.13 -13.07 -9.46
CA SER A 331 -2.99 -14.53 -9.50
C SER A 331 -2.87 -15.12 -8.09
N LEU A 332 -2.21 -14.44 -7.15
CA LEU A 332 -2.14 -14.90 -5.75
C LEU A 332 -3.52 -14.83 -5.08
N TRP A 333 -4.27 -13.74 -5.29
CA TRP A 333 -5.67 -13.68 -4.84
C TRP A 333 -6.54 -14.77 -5.49
N GLY A 334 -6.34 -15.02 -6.78
CA GLY A 334 -7.02 -16.09 -7.50
C GLY A 334 -6.74 -17.46 -6.89
N CYS A 335 -5.48 -17.74 -6.55
CA CYS A 335 -5.11 -18.97 -5.83
C CYS A 335 -5.82 -19.07 -4.47
N PHE A 336 -5.86 -17.99 -3.69
CA PHE A 336 -6.58 -17.97 -2.42
C PHE A 336 -8.06 -18.31 -2.61
N PHE A 337 -8.77 -17.60 -3.49
CA PHE A 337 -10.20 -17.85 -3.73
C PHE A 337 -10.48 -19.24 -4.30
N TYR A 338 -9.54 -19.80 -5.06
CA TYR A 338 -9.69 -21.12 -5.64
C TYR A 338 -9.44 -22.24 -4.61
N PHE A 339 -8.33 -22.20 -3.89
CA PHE A 339 -7.90 -23.31 -3.03
C PHE A 339 -8.41 -23.20 -1.58
N ASN A 340 -8.41 -21.99 -1.01
CA ASN A 340 -8.62 -21.80 0.44
C ASN A 340 -9.89 -21.02 0.78
N GLY A 341 -10.53 -20.40 -0.21
CA GLY A 341 -11.73 -19.62 -0.01
C GLY A 341 -12.94 -20.51 0.22
N THR A 342 -13.60 -20.39 1.37
CA THR A 342 -14.87 -21.06 1.69
C THR A 342 -15.94 -20.03 2.04
N ILE A 343 -17.20 -20.35 1.74
CA ILE A 343 -18.39 -19.58 2.12
C ILE A 343 -19.28 -20.51 2.95
N THR A 344 -19.81 -20.00 4.05
CA THR A 344 -20.76 -20.72 4.90
C THR A 344 -22.17 -20.57 4.35
N ASP A 345 -22.84 -21.68 4.09
CA ASP A 345 -24.27 -21.73 3.77
C ASP A 345 -25.15 -21.42 5.01
N GLU A 346 -26.44 -21.16 4.81
CA GLU A 346 -27.44 -20.92 5.88
C GLU A 346 -27.51 -22.08 6.88
N ASN A 347 -27.16 -23.28 6.44
CA ASN A 347 -27.10 -24.50 7.25
C ASN A 347 -25.79 -24.67 8.02
N GLY A 348 -24.83 -23.74 7.88
CA GLY A 348 -23.51 -23.80 8.49
C GLY A 348 -22.50 -24.71 7.77
N ASN A 349 -22.84 -25.21 6.58
CA ASN A 349 -21.90 -26.00 5.77
C ASN A 349 -20.91 -25.09 5.04
N GLU A 350 -19.62 -25.44 5.08
CA GLU A 350 -18.59 -24.72 4.35
C GLU A 350 -18.49 -25.24 2.91
N VAL A 351 -18.73 -24.36 1.93
CA VAL A 351 -18.62 -24.69 0.50
C VAL A 351 -17.46 -23.89 -0.09
N PRO A 352 -16.54 -24.52 -0.84
CA PRO A 352 -15.48 -23.80 -1.53
C PRO A 352 -16.03 -22.75 -2.50
N ILE A 353 -15.40 -21.57 -2.55
CA ILE A 353 -15.85 -20.43 -3.37
C ILE A 353 -15.93 -20.81 -4.84
N HIS A 354 -14.99 -21.61 -5.35
CA HIS A 354 -15.01 -22.01 -6.75
C HIS A 354 -16.23 -22.88 -7.09
N GLU A 355 -16.64 -23.79 -6.19
CA GLU A 355 -17.85 -24.59 -6.35
C GLU A 355 -19.11 -23.73 -6.20
N ALA A 356 -19.16 -22.88 -5.17
CA ALA A 356 -20.25 -21.95 -4.96
C ALA A 356 -20.46 -21.04 -6.18
N PHE A 357 -19.37 -20.55 -6.78
CA PHE A 357 -19.42 -19.72 -7.98
C PHE A 357 -19.93 -20.50 -9.20
N GLN A 358 -19.51 -21.75 -9.38
CA GLN A 358 -20.03 -22.60 -10.45
C GLN A 358 -21.52 -22.91 -10.27
N ASN A 359 -21.93 -23.28 -9.05
CA ASN A 359 -23.33 -23.53 -8.70
C ASN A 359 -24.19 -22.27 -8.91
N PHE A 360 -23.67 -21.10 -8.54
CA PHE A 360 -24.32 -19.82 -8.80
C PHE A 360 -24.48 -19.56 -10.30
N LEU A 361 -23.44 -19.74 -11.11
CA LEU A 361 -23.53 -19.56 -12.56
C LEU A 361 -24.44 -20.61 -13.23
N ALA A 362 -24.64 -21.77 -12.62
CA ALA A 362 -25.57 -22.80 -13.08
C ALA A 362 -27.00 -22.59 -12.56
N SER A 363 -27.21 -21.71 -11.57
CA SER A 363 -28.52 -21.51 -10.95
C SER A 363 -29.53 -20.88 -11.90
N ALA A 364 -30.81 -21.23 -11.70
CA ALA A 364 -31.94 -20.60 -12.41
C ALA A 364 -31.96 -19.08 -12.23
N TRP A 365 -31.50 -18.61 -11.08
CA TRP A 365 -31.38 -17.19 -10.81
C TRP A 365 -30.42 -16.47 -11.77
N TRP A 366 -29.28 -17.08 -12.12
CA TRP A 366 -28.34 -16.47 -13.07
C TRP A 366 -28.91 -16.41 -14.49
N THR A 367 -29.68 -17.42 -14.88
CA THR A 367 -30.40 -17.38 -16.15
C THR A 367 -31.47 -16.30 -16.16
N ASP A 368 -32.19 -16.11 -15.05
CA ASP A 368 -33.20 -15.08 -14.90
C ASP A 368 -32.57 -13.68 -14.96
N ILE A 369 -31.41 -13.48 -14.34
CA ILE A 369 -30.66 -12.22 -14.47
C ILE A 369 -30.26 -11.95 -15.91
N LYS A 370 -29.70 -12.94 -16.60
CA LYS A 370 -29.31 -12.77 -18.02
C LYS A 370 -30.52 -12.40 -18.87
N GLN A 371 -31.65 -13.05 -18.63
CA GLN A 371 -32.89 -12.80 -19.34
C GLN A 371 -33.43 -11.40 -19.03
N ALA A 372 -33.51 -11.02 -17.75
CA ALA A 372 -33.95 -9.69 -17.33
C ALA A 372 -33.06 -8.57 -17.91
N LEU A 373 -31.73 -8.75 -17.93
CA LEU A 373 -30.81 -7.79 -18.53
C LEU A 373 -31.00 -7.68 -20.05
N LYS A 374 -31.26 -8.81 -20.72
CA LYS A 374 -31.55 -8.85 -22.15
C LYS A 374 -32.88 -8.16 -22.45
N ASP A 375 -33.91 -8.43 -21.67
CA ASP A 375 -35.24 -7.83 -21.83
C ASP A 375 -35.19 -6.32 -21.57
N MET A 376 -34.50 -5.90 -20.50
CA MET A 376 -34.23 -4.49 -20.22
C MET A 376 -33.49 -3.82 -21.38
N TYR A 377 -32.44 -4.45 -21.92
CA TYR A 377 -31.70 -3.91 -23.06
C TYR A 377 -32.61 -3.77 -24.29
N THR A 378 -33.43 -4.78 -24.57
CA THR A 378 -34.33 -4.77 -25.74
C THR A 378 -35.42 -3.71 -25.58
N TYR A 379 -36.01 -3.61 -24.40
CA TYR A 379 -36.96 -2.55 -24.04
C TYR A 379 -36.32 -1.15 -24.16
N ALA A 380 -35.05 -1.01 -23.78
CA ALA A 380 -34.28 0.24 -23.89
C ALA A 380 -34.01 0.69 -25.31
N GLN A 381 -33.81 -0.25 -26.23
CA GLN A 381 -33.67 0.06 -27.64
C GLN A 381 -34.99 0.60 -28.24
N HIS A 382 -36.15 0.18 -27.72
CA HIS A 382 -37.46 0.58 -28.24
C HIS A 382 -38.03 1.86 -27.62
N HIS A 383 -37.89 2.07 -26.31
CA HIS A 383 -38.49 3.20 -25.57
C HIS A 383 -37.46 4.31 -25.23
N GLY A 384 -36.17 4.05 -25.49
CA GLY A 384 -35.09 4.96 -25.13
C GLY A 384 -34.68 4.86 -23.66
N TRP A 385 -33.38 5.06 -23.42
CA TRP A 385 -32.77 4.86 -22.09
C TRP A 385 -33.30 5.80 -20.99
N TYR A 386 -33.85 6.96 -21.35
CA TYR A 386 -34.35 7.93 -20.39
C TYR A 386 -35.68 7.50 -19.75
N GLU A 387 -36.61 6.95 -20.53
CA GLU A 387 -37.91 6.49 -20.02
C GLU A 387 -37.75 5.31 -19.06
N ILE A 388 -36.83 4.40 -19.37
CA ILE A 388 -36.46 3.30 -18.46
C ILE A 388 -35.84 3.82 -17.18
N TRP A 389 -34.90 4.77 -17.27
CA TRP A 389 -34.31 5.33 -16.08
C TRP A 389 -35.36 6.00 -15.20
N LYS A 390 -36.34 6.68 -15.81
CA LYS A 390 -37.46 7.31 -15.08
C LYS A 390 -38.36 6.25 -14.43
N GLU A 391 -38.79 5.24 -15.18
CA GLU A 391 -39.65 4.16 -14.68
C GLU A 391 -38.95 3.32 -13.60
N LEU A 392 -37.66 3.02 -13.79
CA LEU A 392 -36.82 2.37 -12.80
C LEU A 392 -36.73 3.21 -11.52
N LEU A 393 -36.47 4.52 -11.65
CA LEU A 393 -36.39 5.43 -10.50
C LEU A 393 -37.74 5.57 -9.78
N GLU A 394 -38.87 5.52 -10.49
CA GLU A 394 -40.23 5.55 -9.93
C GLU A 394 -40.64 4.20 -9.30
N SER A 395 -40.09 3.09 -9.80
CA SER A 395 -40.28 1.75 -9.23
C SER A 395 -39.43 1.54 -7.97
N MET A 396 -38.24 2.14 -7.94
CA MET A 396 -37.40 2.21 -6.76
C MET A 396 -38.10 3.11 -5.74
N ASP A 397 -38.45 2.57 -4.58
CA ASP A 397 -39.03 3.32 -3.46
C ASP A 397 -37.95 4.24 -2.84
N VAL A 398 -37.52 5.28 -3.56
CA VAL A 398 -36.42 6.17 -3.19
C VAL A 398 -36.69 6.85 -1.85
N ASP A 399 -37.94 7.19 -1.58
CA ASP A 399 -38.37 7.79 -0.32
C ASP A 399 -38.56 6.76 0.81
N GLY A 400 -38.61 5.46 0.48
CA GLY A 400 -38.89 4.37 1.44
C GLY A 400 -40.33 4.35 1.95
N GLU A 401 -41.24 5.09 1.31
CA GLU A 401 -42.61 5.30 1.77
C GLU A 401 -43.43 4.01 1.65
N ARG A 402 -43.33 3.31 0.51
CA ARG A 402 -44.08 2.09 0.25
C ARG A 402 -43.66 0.98 1.21
N ASN A 403 -42.36 0.84 1.45
CA ASN A 403 -41.85 -0.14 2.39
C ASN A 403 -42.27 0.19 3.84
N ALA A 404 -42.24 1.46 4.23
CA ALA A 404 -42.66 1.88 5.57
C ALA A 404 -44.16 1.61 5.83
N TYR A 405 -45.04 1.85 4.85
CA TYR A 405 -46.45 1.45 4.93
C TYR A 405 -46.61 -0.07 5.09
N LYS A 406 -45.84 -0.86 4.33
CA LYS A 406 -45.85 -2.32 4.42
C LYS A 406 -45.40 -2.84 5.79
N VAL A 407 -44.35 -2.26 6.38
CA VAL A 407 -43.83 -2.62 7.72
C VAL A 407 -44.88 -2.34 8.81
N LEU A 408 -45.62 -1.25 8.70
CA LEU A 408 -46.72 -0.93 9.62
C LEU A 408 -48.03 -1.67 9.32
N GLY A 409 -48.11 -2.40 8.20
CA GLY A 409 -49.31 -3.09 7.76
C GLY A 409 -50.44 -2.16 7.32
N LEU A 410 -50.09 -0.98 6.79
CA LEU A 410 -51.04 0.07 6.40
C LEU A 410 -51.10 0.22 4.88
N SER A 411 -52.25 0.72 4.38
CA SER A 411 -52.39 1.14 2.99
C SER A 411 -51.57 2.41 2.71
N ALA A 412 -51.11 2.59 1.48
CA ALA A 412 -50.46 3.82 1.02
C ALA A 412 -51.34 5.07 1.16
N THR A 413 -52.65 4.91 1.33
CA THR A 413 -53.63 5.99 1.55
C THR A 413 -53.96 6.24 3.03
N ALA A 414 -53.26 5.58 3.97
CA ALA A 414 -53.57 5.67 5.39
C ALA A 414 -53.39 7.09 5.96
N SER A 415 -54.30 7.48 6.86
CA SER A 415 -54.32 8.82 7.47
C SER A 415 -53.24 8.98 8.55
N GLN A 416 -52.92 10.22 8.98
CA GLN A 416 -51.88 10.41 10.02
C GLN A 416 -52.26 9.78 11.35
N THR A 417 -53.53 9.90 11.70
CA THR A 417 -54.08 9.37 12.94
C THR A 417 -53.97 7.85 12.97
N GLU A 418 -54.22 7.21 11.83
CA GLU A 418 -54.08 5.77 11.64
C GLU A 418 -52.62 5.30 11.74
N ILE A 419 -51.68 6.01 11.09
CA ILE A 419 -50.24 5.73 11.20
C ILE A 419 -49.77 5.79 12.66
N THR A 420 -50.11 6.86 13.38
CA THR A 420 -49.72 7.03 14.78
C THR A 420 -50.40 6.02 15.71
N ALA A 421 -51.66 5.67 15.44
CA ALA A 421 -52.40 4.68 16.22
C ALA A 421 -51.80 3.27 16.07
N THR A 422 -51.52 2.86 14.83
CA THR A 422 -50.93 1.54 14.53
C THR A 422 -49.51 1.45 15.05
N TYR A 423 -48.71 2.51 14.93
CA TYR A 423 -47.38 2.61 15.55
C TYR A 423 -47.44 2.37 17.06
N ARG A 424 -48.29 3.12 17.79
CA ARG A 424 -48.46 2.96 19.25
C ARG A 424 -48.91 1.55 19.64
N LYS A 425 -49.76 0.92 18.83
CA LYS A 425 -50.22 -0.46 19.03
C LYS A 425 -49.06 -1.45 18.87
N LEU A 426 -48.31 -1.34 17.78
CA LEU A 426 -47.17 -2.22 17.47
C LEU A 426 -46.03 -2.08 18.49
N CYS A 427 -45.70 -0.86 18.92
CA CYS A 427 -44.69 -0.63 19.95
C CYS A 427 -45.03 -1.29 21.29
N LYS A 428 -46.31 -1.31 21.68
CA LYS A 428 -46.74 -1.98 22.92
C LYS A 428 -46.65 -3.51 22.82
N THR A 429 -46.92 -4.07 21.65
CA THR A 429 -46.89 -5.52 21.44
C THR A 429 -45.47 -6.07 21.26
N ILE A 430 -44.57 -5.28 20.67
CA ILE A 430 -43.21 -5.71 20.29
C ILE A 430 -42.16 -5.23 21.31
N HIS A 431 -42.55 -4.50 22.36
CA HIS A 431 -41.60 -3.95 23.33
C HIS A 431 -40.69 -5.04 23.94
N PRO A 432 -39.37 -4.89 23.94
CA PRO A 432 -38.46 -5.94 24.42
C PRO A 432 -38.72 -6.34 25.88
N ASP A 433 -39.20 -5.41 26.71
CA ASP A 433 -39.55 -5.69 28.12
C ASP A 433 -40.77 -6.60 28.32
N THR A 434 -41.62 -6.81 27.29
CA THR A 434 -42.76 -7.75 27.40
C THR A 434 -42.37 -9.18 27.08
N VAL A 435 -41.16 -9.43 26.56
CA VAL A 435 -40.66 -10.75 26.17
C VAL A 435 -39.80 -11.33 27.29
N LYS A 436 -40.23 -12.46 27.86
CA LYS A 436 -39.54 -13.13 28.98
C LYS A 436 -38.39 -14.06 28.55
N ASP A 437 -38.39 -14.50 27.30
CA ASP A 437 -37.41 -15.45 26.75
C ASP A 437 -36.26 -14.68 26.07
N GLU A 438 -35.03 -14.94 26.52
CA GLU A 438 -33.82 -14.26 26.07
C GLU A 438 -33.52 -14.49 24.58
N SER A 439 -33.91 -15.65 24.06
CA SER A 439 -33.71 -16.00 22.64
C SER A 439 -34.59 -15.18 21.69
N GLN A 440 -35.81 -14.81 22.13
CA GLN A 440 -36.78 -14.05 21.34
C GLN A 440 -36.64 -12.54 21.54
N ARG A 441 -35.94 -12.12 22.59
CA ARG A 441 -35.70 -10.71 22.92
C ARG A 441 -34.93 -9.99 21.82
N ALA A 442 -33.94 -10.65 21.21
CA ALA A 442 -33.19 -10.12 20.07
C ALA A 442 -34.09 -9.86 18.84
N THR A 443 -34.97 -10.80 18.51
CA THR A 443 -35.91 -10.68 17.39
C THR A 443 -36.96 -9.59 17.64
N ALA A 444 -37.49 -9.50 18.86
CA ALA A 444 -38.43 -8.44 19.23
C ALA A 444 -37.76 -7.06 19.18
N GLN A 445 -36.52 -6.95 19.65
CA GLN A 445 -35.75 -5.72 19.55
C GLN A 445 -35.52 -5.29 18.10
N GLN A 446 -35.14 -6.22 17.22
CA GLN A 446 -34.97 -5.93 15.79
C GLN A 446 -36.28 -5.43 15.15
N ARG A 447 -37.40 -6.11 15.43
CA ARG A 447 -38.72 -5.71 14.94
C ARG A 447 -39.18 -4.36 15.48
N PHE A 448 -38.87 -4.04 16.73
CA PHE A 448 -39.17 -2.74 17.32
C PHE A 448 -38.45 -1.60 16.58
N ILE A 449 -37.16 -1.81 16.27
CA ILE A 449 -36.34 -0.85 15.51
C ILE A 449 -36.92 -0.65 14.10
N GLU A 450 -37.30 -1.72 13.40
CA GLU A 450 -37.91 -1.65 12.06
C GLU A 450 -39.20 -0.82 12.06
N VAL A 451 -40.09 -1.06 13.04
CA VAL A 451 -41.37 -0.33 13.17
C VAL A 451 -41.13 1.15 13.48
N GLN A 452 -40.14 1.46 14.33
CA GLN A 452 -39.79 2.84 14.64
C GLN A 452 -39.24 3.58 13.41
N GLN A 453 -38.32 2.95 12.67
CA GLN A 453 -37.77 3.51 11.44
C GLN A 453 -38.86 3.78 10.40
N ALA A 454 -39.81 2.84 10.23
CA ALA A 454 -40.94 3.02 9.32
C ALA A 454 -41.82 4.22 9.70
N TYR A 455 -42.14 4.40 10.98
CA TYR A 455 -42.90 5.57 11.46
C TYR A 455 -42.14 6.89 11.23
N GLU A 456 -40.84 6.91 11.49
CA GLU A 456 -39.99 8.10 11.29
C GLU A 456 -39.94 8.53 9.82
N ILE A 457 -39.78 7.57 8.89
CA ILE A 457 -39.80 7.81 7.44
C ILE A 457 -41.13 8.47 7.03
N LEU A 458 -42.27 7.86 7.38
CA LEU A 458 -43.59 8.40 7.03
C LEU A 458 -43.84 9.79 7.63
N SER A 459 -43.45 9.98 8.90
CA SER A 459 -43.57 11.28 9.58
C SER A 459 -42.74 12.37 8.90
N LYS A 460 -41.50 12.05 8.49
CA LYS A 460 -40.59 12.97 7.79
C LYS A 460 -41.11 13.34 6.40
N ILE A 461 -41.55 12.35 5.61
CA ILE A 461 -42.11 12.56 4.26
C ILE A 461 -43.32 13.47 4.34
N LYS A 462 -44.25 13.20 5.27
CA LYS A 462 -45.44 14.02 5.43
C LYS A 462 -45.12 15.44 5.86
N SER A 463 -44.22 15.62 6.82
CA SER A 463 -43.75 16.93 7.26
C SER A 463 -43.12 17.72 6.10
N ALA A 464 -42.36 17.05 5.24
CA ALA A 464 -41.78 17.66 4.04
C ALA A 464 -42.86 18.05 3.01
N ARG A 465 -43.86 17.21 2.79
CA ARG A 465 -45.03 17.51 1.91
C ARG A 465 -45.82 18.72 2.41
N ILE A 466 -46.10 18.79 3.72
CA ILE A 466 -46.78 19.95 4.34
C ILE A 466 -45.98 21.24 4.12
N ARG A 467 -44.65 21.19 4.33
CA ARG A 467 -43.78 22.35 4.09
C ARG A 467 -43.78 22.79 2.63
N LYS A 468 -43.74 21.83 1.69
CA LYS A 468 -43.77 22.12 0.25
C LYS A 468 -45.11 22.74 -0.16
N ASN A 469 -46.23 22.19 0.29
CA ASN A 469 -47.56 22.74 0.01
C ASN A 469 -47.71 24.16 0.56
N LYS A 470 -47.21 24.43 1.78
CA LYS A 470 -47.20 25.78 2.36
C LYS A 470 -46.36 26.77 1.52
N LYS A 471 -45.25 26.32 0.95
CA LYS A 471 -44.41 27.15 0.08
C LYS A 471 -45.10 27.50 -1.24
N VAL A 472 -45.72 26.50 -1.89
CA VAL A 472 -46.47 26.72 -3.15
C VAL A 472 -47.60 27.72 -2.94
N VAL A 473 -48.40 27.56 -1.88
CA VAL A 473 -49.46 28.52 -1.54
C VAL A 473 -48.92 29.95 -1.30
N ASN A 474 -47.72 30.07 -0.74
CA ASN A 474 -47.10 31.38 -0.55
C ASN A 474 -46.58 31.99 -1.87
N ASP A 475 -45.94 31.19 -2.74
CA ASP A 475 -45.44 31.63 -4.05
C ASP A 475 -46.62 32.02 -4.99
N ASP A 476 -47.74 31.30 -4.93
CA ASP A 476 -48.96 31.62 -5.68
C ASP A 476 -49.59 32.94 -5.20
N ASN A 477 -49.69 33.14 -3.89
CA ASN A 477 -50.18 34.40 -3.31
C ASN A 477 -49.25 35.59 -3.63
N GLU A 478 -47.93 35.38 -3.68
CA GLU A 478 -46.96 36.44 -3.99
C GLU A 478 -47.00 36.81 -5.49
N ASN A 479 -47.20 35.82 -6.38
CA ASN A 479 -47.42 36.07 -7.81
C ASN A 479 -48.74 36.79 -8.09
N ASP A 480 -49.82 36.45 -7.40
CA ASP A 480 -51.11 37.15 -7.54
C ASP A 480 -51.04 38.61 -7.04
N THR A 481 -50.10 38.92 -6.15
CA THR A 481 -49.87 40.29 -5.65
C THR A 481 -49.04 41.16 -6.61
N ILE A 482 -48.31 40.56 -7.56
CA ILE A 482 -47.44 41.26 -8.54
C ILE A 482 -48.17 41.55 -9.87
N VAL A 483 -49.32 40.92 -10.11
CA VAL A 483 -50.10 41.04 -11.37
C VAL A 483 -51.23 42.08 -11.30
N LEU A 484 -51.39 42.78 -10.17
CA LEU A 484 -52.30 43.93 -9.97
C LEU A 484 -51.51 45.24 -9.90
#